data_AF-A0A9E8NEW9-F1
#
_entry.id   AF-A0A9E8NEW9-F1
#
_cell.length_a   1.000
_cell.length_b   1.000
_cell.length_c   1.000
_cell.angle_alpha   90.00
_cell.angle_beta   90.00
_cell.angle_gamma   90.00
#
_symmetry.space_group_name_H-M   'P 1'
#
loop_
_entity.id
_entity.type
_entity.pdbx_description
1 polymer ?
#
loop_
_entity_poly.entity_id
_entity_poly.type
_entity_poly.pdbx_seq_one_letter_code
_entity_poly.pdbx_strand_id
1 'polypeptide(L)'
;MKVICKFNAPSNVPDNIPNDFDFGLCTGKEYTVMGMLTFKGSNNLHFLVDENGRLSWFPFQIFTISNNEVPENWFININVDDIHVDYLNLLCFDELCNKKDFFNQLLERDEEAIF
;
A
#
# COMPACT_ATOMS: atom_id res chain seq x y z
N MET A 1 9.18 4.90 -7.36
CA MET A 1 8.22 4.19 -8.24
C MET A 1 6.97 5.04 -8.38
N LYS A 2 6.39 5.09 -9.59
CA LYS A 2 5.16 5.83 -9.87
C LYS A 2 4.16 5.01 -10.66
N VAL A 3 2.88 5.27 -10.40
CA VAL A 3 1.77 4.48 -10.92
C VAL A 3 0.61 5.37 -11.34
N ILE A 4 -0.09 4.99 -12.41
CA ILE A 4 -1.30 5.68 -12.89
C ILE A 4 -2.52 4.83 -12.54
N CYS A 5 -3.50 5.43 -11.87
CA CYS A 5 -4.74 4.75 -11.47
C CYS A 5 -5.60 4.40 -12.69
N LYS A 6 -5.97 3.12 -12.85
CA LYS A 6 -6.90 2.62 -13.89
C LYS A 6 -8.33 2.52 -13.37
N PHE A 7 -8.49 2.07 -12.13
CA PHE A 7 -9.79 1.88 -11.48
C PHE A 7 -9.79 2.55 -10.12
N ASN A 8 -10.81 3.35 -9.85
CA ASN A 8 -10.92 4.15 -8.63
C ASN A 8 -12.06 3.73 -7.70
N ALA A 9 -12.83 2.70 -8.09
CA ALA A 9 -13.98 2.24 -7.35
C ALA A 9 -14.02 0.71 -7.37
N PRO A 10 -14.23 0.07 -6.21
CA PRO A 10 -14.47 -1.38 -6.10
C PRO A 10 -15.60 -1.92 -6.98
N SER A 11 -16.60 -1.08 -7.28
CA SER A 11 -17.73 -1.44 -8.12
C SER A 11 -17.42 -1.46 -9.61
N ASN A 12 -16.25 -0.96 -10.03
CA ASN A 12 -15.85 -0.80 -11.42
C ASN A 12 -14.56 -1.56 -11.75
N VAL A 13 -14.20 -2.56 -10.94
CA VAL A 13 -13.10 -3.47 -11.26
C VAL A 13 -13.63 -4.77 -11.89
N PRO A 14 -12.90 -5.36 -12.85
CA PRO A 14 -13.19 -6.71 -13.34
C PRO A 14 -13.13 -7.77 -12.21
N ASP A 15 -13.86 -8.88 -12.38
CA ASP A 15 -13.99 -9.95 -11.36
C ASP A 15 -12.66 -10.59 -10.89
N ASN A 16 -11.58 -10.44 -11.67
CA ASN A 16 -10.26 -10.98 -11.36
C ASN A 16 -9.36 -10.00 -10.58
N ILE A 17 -9.87 -8.81 -10.23
CA ILE A 17 -9.16 -7.80 -9.46
C ILE A 17 -9.77 -7.71 -8.05
N PRO A 18 -8.95 -7.73 -6.98
CA PRO A 18 -9.46 -7.53 -5.64
C PRO A 18 -10.20 -6.18 -5.52
N ASN A 19 -11.39 -6.21 -4.93
CA ASN A 19 -12.25 -5.05 -4.73
C ASN A 19 -12.28 -4.58 -3.27
N ASP A 20 -11.31 -5.03 -2.48
CA ASP A 20 -11.11 -4.77 -1.06
C ASP A 20 -10.27 -3.50 -0.81
N PHE A 21 -10.60 -2.41 -1.52
CA PHE A 21 -9.90 -1.13 -1.39
C PHE A 21 -10.85 0.06 -1.24
N ASP A 22 -10.36 1.11 -0.59
CA ASP A 22 -11.14 2.33 -0.33
C ASP A 22 -11.32 3.20 -1.57
N PHE A 23 -12.31 4.07 -1.54
CA PHE A 23 -12.41 5.19 -2.48
C PHE A 23 -11.35 6.26 -2.16
N GLY A 24 -10.94 7.04 -3.15
CA GLY A 24 -10.03 8.19 -2.96
C GLY A 24 -9.15 8.46 -4.17
N LEU A 25 -8.85 7.43 -4.96
CA LEU A 25 -8.08 7.60 -6.18
C LEU A 25 -8.90 8.25 -7.30
N CYS A 26 -8.22 9.03 -8.13
CA CYS A 26 -8.72 9.56 -9.39
C CYS A 26 -8.13 8.76 -10.56
N THR A 27 -8.99 8.20 -11.41
CA THR A 27 -8.58 7.50 -12.64
C THR A 27 -7.78 8.43 -13.55
N GLY A 28 -6.69 7.91 -14.14
CA GLY A 28 -5.77 8.63 -15.01
C GLY A 28 -4.76 9.53 -14.29
N LYS A 29 -4.90 9.74 -12.97
CA LYS A 29 -3.92 10.49 -12.16
C LYS A 29 -2.72 9.60 -11.82
N GLU A 30 -1.53 10.21 -11.82
CA GLU A 30 -0.28 9.59 -11.37
C GLU A 30 -0.11 9.76 -9.86
N TYR A 31 0.38 8.71 -9.21
CA TYR A 31 0.67 8.62 -7.79
C TYR A 31 2.06 8.10 -7.54
N THR A 32 2.63 8.47 -6.39
CA THR A 32 3.90 7.94 -5.90
C THR A 32 3.61 6.74 -5.01
N VAL A 33 4.28 5.61 -5.30
CA VAL A 33 4.23 4.44 -4.43
C VAL A 33 5.22 4.65 -3.30
N MET A 34 4.74 4.56 -2.06
CA MET A 34 5.53 4.77 -0.84
C MET A 34 5.97 3.48 -0.18
N GLY A 35 5.31 2.36 -0.52
CA GLY A 35 5.64 1.04 -0.02
C GLY A 35 4.90 -0.04 -0.80
N MET A 36 5.34 -1.27 -0.65
CA MET A 36 4.74 -2.43 -1.29
C MET A 36 4.66 -3.58 -0.28
N LEU A 37 3.54 -4.29 -0.23
CA LEU A 37 3.44 -5.50 0.58
C LEU A 37 2.67 -6.60 -0.14
N THR A 38 2.89 -7.84 0.28
CA THR A 38 2.09 -8.97 -0.19
C THR A 38 1.39 -9.62 0.99
N PHE A 39 0.07 -9.74 0.97
CA PHE A 39 -0.67 -10.42 2.03
C PHE A 39 -0.51 -11.95 1.94
N LYS A 40 -0.37 -12.64 3.08
CA LYS A 40 -0.22 -14.10 3.13
C LYS A 40 -1.46 -14.83 2.63
N GLY A 41 -2.65 -14.35 3.00
CA GLY A 41 -3.91 -15.03 2.68
C GLY A 41 -4.27 -15.01 1.20
N SER A 42 -3.91 -13.95 0.48
CA SER A 42 -4.28 -13.76 -0.93
C SER A 42 -3.10 -13.86 -1.89
N ASN A 43 -1.87 -13.78 -1.39
CA ASN A 43 -0.65 -13.63 -2.18
C ASN A 43 -0.72 -12.45 -3.19
N ASN A 44 -1.54 -11.43 -2.88
CA ASN A 44 -1.73 -10.26 -3.72
C ASN A 44 -0.81 -9.11 -3.28
N LEU A 45 -0.10 -8.55 -4.25
CA LEU A 45 0.74 -7.36 -4.07
C LEU A 45 -0.14 -6.10 -3.94
N HIS A 46 0.15 -5.30 -2.94
CA HIS A 46 -0.49 -4.02 -2.68
C HIS A 46 0.54 -2.91 -2.66
N PHE A 47 0.14 -1.74 -3.15
CA PHE A 47 0.90 -0.51 -3.12
C PHE A 47 0.35 0.42 -2.05
N LEU A 48 1.24 0.95 -1.21
CA LEU A 48 0.93 2.07 -0.32
C LEU A 48 1.03 3.35 -1.14
N VAL A 49 -0.08 4.08 -1.18
CA VAL A 49 -0.18 5.33 -1.93
C VAL A 49 -0.67 6.43 -0.98
N ASP A 50 -0.06 7.61 -1.10
CA ASP A 50 -0.55 8.84 -0.46
C ASP A 50 -1.59 9.52 -1.34
N GLU A 51 -2.78 9.68 -0.80
CA GLU A 51 -3.86 10.47 -1.37
C GLU A 51 -4.21 11.60 -0.39
N ASN A 52 -3.75 12.82 -0.73
CA ASN A 52 -4.04 14.03 0.05
C ASN A 52 -3.65 13.95 1.54
N GLY A 53 -2.55 13.25 1.86
CA GLY A 53 -2.06 13.06 3.23
C GLY A 53 -2.60 11.79 3.89
N ARG A 54 -3.49 11.04 3.23
CA ARG A 54 -3.99 9.75 3.71
C ARG A 54 -3.27 8.61 3.00
N LEU A 55 -2.58 7.81 3.79
CA LEU A 55 -1.89 6.61 3.31
C LEU A 55 -2.85 5.42 3.29
N SER A 56 -3.04 4.83 2.11
CA SER A 56 -3.87 3.65 1.93
C SER A 56 -3.20 2.59 1.06
N TRP A 57 -3.53 1.32 1.33
CA TRP A 57 -3.07 0.17 0.56
C TRP A 57 -4.05 -0.16 -0.55
N PHE A 58 -3.53 -0.35 -1.76
CA PHE A 58 -4.34 -0.63 -2.94
C PHE A 58 -3.78 -1.82 -3.73
N PRO A 59 -4.62 -2.72 -4.26
CA PRO A 59 -4.17 -3.83 -5.10
C PRO A 59 -3.40 -3.32 -6.32
N PHE A 60 -2.21 -3.86 -6.60
CA PHE A 60 -1.37 -3.37 -7.70
C PHE A 60 -2.09 -3.41 -9.07
N GLN A 61 -3.03 -4.34 -9.23
CA GLN A 61 -3.79 -4.58 -10.45
C GLN A 61 -4.62 -3.36 -10.87
N ILE A 62 -4.97 -2.46 -9.94
CA ILE A 62 -5.74 -1.25 -10.28
C ILE A 62 -4.89 -0.16 -10.91
N PHE A 63 -3.59 -0.37 -11.07
CA PHE A 63 -2.65 0.60 -11.60
C PHE A 63 -1.94 0.16 -12.90
N THR A 64 -1.43 1.14 -13.63
CA THR A 64 -0.38 0.99 -14.64
C THR A 64 0.92 1.58 -14.10
N ILE A 65 2.04 0.88 -14.23
CA ILE A 65 3.35 1.40 -13.81
C ILE A 65 3.80 2.46 -14.84
N SER A 66 4.04 3.70 -14.38
CA SER A 66 4.60 4.77 -15.22
C SER A 66 6.11 4.91 -15.05
N ASN A 67 6.64 4.61 -13.86
CA ASN A 67 8.07 4.52 -13.58
C ASN A 67 8.32 3.38 -12.57
N ASN A 68 9.23 2.47 -12.89
CA ASN A 68 9.55 1.26 -12.12
C ASN A 68 10.80 1.37 -11.22
N GLU A 69 11.40 2.56 -11.11
CA GLU A 69 12.54 2.79 -10.23
C GLU A 69 12.11 2.71 -8.78
N VAL A 70 12.77 1.84 -8.01
CA VAL A 70 12.58 1.72 -6.56
C VAL A 70 13.61 2.62 -5.87
N PRO A 71 13.22 3.41 -4.86
CA PRO A 71 14.17 4.23 -4.12
C PRO A 71 15.27 3.39 -3.46
N GLU A 72 16.52 3.86 -3.52
CA GLU A 72 17.70 3.15 -2.97
C GLU A 72 17.63 2.97 -1.44
N ASN A 73 16.83 3.78 -0.76
CA ASN A 73 16.65 3.75 0.69
C ASN A 73 15.48 2.87 1.14
N TRP A 74 14.97 1.98 0.28
CA TRP A 74 13.96 1.01 0.65
C TRP A 74 14.60 -0.27 1.20
N PHE A 75 13.98 -0.78 2.26
CA PHE A 75 14.33 -2.01 2.93
C PHE A 75 13.29 -3.06 2.61
N ILE A 76 13.67 -4.33 2.70
CA ILE A 76 12.77 -5.46 2.56
C ILE A 76 12.70 -6.22 3.88
N ASN A 77 11.50 -6.41 4.39
CA ASN A 77 11.20 -7.30 5.50
C ASN A 77 10.44 -8.52 4.97
N ILE A 78 10.90 -9.72 5.32
CA ILE A 78 10.34 -11.00 4.86
C ILE A 78 9.86 -11.78 6.09
N ASN A 79 8.56 -12.05 6.16
CA ASN A 79 7.87 -12.61 7.31
C ASN A 79 7.17 -13.94 6.98
N VAL A 80 7.86 -14.90 6.36
CA VAL A 80 7.25 -16.18 5.94
C VAL A 80 6.63 -16.92 7.14
N ASP A 81 7.41 -17.08 8.22
CA ASP A 81 7.04 -17.93 9.36
C ASP A 81 6.41 -17.17 10.54
N ASP A 82 6.33 -15.84 10.47
CA ASP A 82 5.82 -15.01 11.57
C ASP A 82 4.29 -15.02 11.60
N ILE A 83 3.71 -15.80 12.52
CA ILE A 83 2.25 -15.93 12.68
C ILE A 83 1.56 -14.67 13.21
N HIS A 84 2.31 -13.67 13.66
CA HIS A 84 1.75 -12.44 14.23
C HIS A 84 1.52 -11.35 13.19
N VAL A 85 1.89 -11.58 11.93
CA VAL A 85 1.69 -10.64 10.83
C VAL A 85 1.01 -11.30 9.63
N ASP A 86 0.09 -10.56 9.02
CA ASP A 86 -0.73 -11.03 7.89
C ASP A 86 -0.07 -10.82 6.51
N TYR A 87 1.14 -10.26 6.47
CA TYR A 87 1.89 -9.99 5.24
C TYR A 87 3.15 -10.84 5.13
N LEU A 88 3.44 -11.31 3.91
CA LEU A 88 4.59 -12.14 3.55
C LEU A 88 5.86 -11.30 3.42
N ASN A 89 5.73 -10.14 2.78
CA ASN A 89 6.83 -9.20 2.59
C ASN A 89 6.32 -7.77 2.71
N LEU A 90 7.21 -6.88 3.12
CA LEU A 90 7.02 -5.44 3.13
C LEU A 90 8.30 -4.78 2.59
N LEU A 91 8.15 -4.00 1.53
CA LEU A 91 9.19 -3.16 0.95
C LEU A 91 8.82 -1.70 1.20
N CYS A 92 9.58 -0.99 2.02
CA CYS A 92 9.29 0.39 2.40
C CYS A 92 10.52 1.06 3.02
N PHE A 93 10.35 2.27 3.56
CA PHE A 93 11.36 2.97 4.35
C PHE A 93 11.72 2.18 5.63
N ASP A 94 12.93 2.44 6.15
CA ASP A 94 13.48 1.78 7.35
C ASP A 94 12.50 1.80 8.53
N GLU A 95 11.86 2.95 8.74
CA GLU A 95 10.93 3.15 9.84
C GLU A 95 9.75 2.17 9.80
N LEU A 96 9.17 1.95 8.62
CA LEU A 96 8.02 1.05 8.50
C LEU A 96 8.45 -0.43 8.47
N CYS A 97 9.62 -0.73 7.90
CA CYS A 97 10.11 -2.10 7.79
C CYS A 97 10.68 -2.65 9.10
N ASN A 98 11.39 -1.82 9.88
CA ASN A 98 12.25 -2.30 10.97
C ASN A 98 11.83 -1.80 12.36
N LYS A 99 11.02 -0.75 12.47
CA LYS A 99 10.55 -0.24 13.78
C LYS A 99 9.15 -0.79 14.08
N LYS A 100 9.09 -1.80 14.96
CA LYS A 100 7.85 -2.49 15.36
C LYS A 100 6.74 -1.55 15.83
N ASP A 101 7.10 -0.47 16.53
CA ASP A 101 6.14 0.47 17.10
C ASP A 101 5.71 1.58 16.12
N PHE A 102 6.38 1.73 14.97
CA PHE A 102 6.11 2.83 14.05
C PHE A 102 4.73 2.69 13.39
N PHE A 103 4.30 1.46 13.11
CA PHE A 103 2.96 1.19 12.60
C PHE A 103 1.87 1.59 13.61
N ASN A 104 2.09 1.30 14.91
CA ASN A 104 1.18 1.69 15.97
C ASN A 104 1.14 3.22 16.14
N GLN A 105 2.29 3.89 16.05
CA GLN A 105 2.39 5.36 16.12
C GLN A 105 1.74 6.07 14.91
N LEU A 106 1.66 5.42 13.75
CA LEU A 106 0.90 5.92 12.60
C LEU A 106 -0.62 5.90 12.87
N LEU A 107 -1.11 4.91 13.60
CA LEU A 107 -2.53 4.78 13.97
C LEU A 107 -2.90 5.71 15.13
N GLU A 108 -2.02 5.87 16.13
CA GLU A 108 -2.27 6.75 17.30
C GLU A 108 -2.35 8.24 16.94
N ARG A 109 -1.81 8.66 15.79
CA ARG A 109 -1.90 10.04 15.30
C ARG A 109 -3.31 10.44 14.81
N ASP A 110 -4.22 9.49 14.63
CA ASP A 110 -5.61 9.78 14.26
C ASP A 110 -6.50 10.14 15.47
N GLU A 111 -6.03 10.02 16.72
CA GLU A 111 -6.85 10.38 17.90
C GLU A 111 -7.11 11.89 18.03
N GLU A 112 -6.35 12.75 17.34
CA GLU A 112 -6.59 14.21 17.34
C GLU A 112 -7.53 14.69 16.20
N ALA A 113 -8.09 13.78 15.39
CA ALA A 113 -9.09 14.11 14.37
C ALA A 113 -10.53 13.98 14.89
N ILE A 114 -10.80 14.43 16.13
CA ILE A 114 -12.15 14.64 16.65
C ILE A 114 -12.42 16.15 16.62
N PHE A 115 -13.08 16.62 15.56
CA PHE A 115 -13.78 17.91 15.52
C PHE A 115 -15.28 17.68 15.36
#